data_AF-A0A9X5RLF0-F1
#
_entry.id   AF-A0A9X5RLF0-F1
#
_cell.length_a   1.000
_cell.length_b   1.000
_cell.length_c   1.000
_cell.angle_alpha   90.00
_cell.angle_beta   90.00
_cell.angle_gamma   90.00
#
_symmetry.space_group_name_H-M   'P 1'
#
loop_
_entity.id
_entity.type
_entity.pdbx_description
1 polymer ?
#
loop_
_entity_poly.entity_id
_entity_poly.type
_entity_poly.pdbx_seq_one_letter_code
_entity_poly.pdbx_strand_id
1 'polypeptide(L)'
;MKNNISCQILIAENITFDPKEKKHTAYNILNKIIVPILPASVITSVLFKFQFSEEDKLEEINNKILVYNSNEEIVYSGQLPKLKNLRDSRMTPGIDGVIEIRFPVMESGKYEYVIYNNNQKIFTYPLFIDVIQIEEKDMELYKK
;
A
#
# COMPACT_ATOMS: atom_id res chain seq x y z
N MET A 1 -1.66 -19.02 -20.77
CA MET A 1 -0.39 -19.00 -20.00
C MET A 1 -0.70 -18.56 -18.59
N LYS A 2 -0.24 -19.29 -17.58
CA LYS A 2 -0.42 -18.90 -16.17
C LYS A 2 0.58 -17.77 -15.91
N ASN A 3 0.09 -16.59 -15.54
CA ASN A 3 0.95 -15.44 -15.28
C ASN A 3 1.70 -15.72 -13.98
N ASN A 4 3.03 -15.87 -14.03
CA ASN A 4 3.86 -16.25 -12.86
C ASN A 4 4.30 -15.03 -12.04
N ILE A 5 3.57 -13.92 -12.18
CA ILE A 5 3.87 -12.66 -11.51
C ILE A 5 3.22 -12.67 -10.15
N SER A 6 4.05 -12.50 -9.13
CA SER A 6 3.58 -12.27 -7.77
C SER A 6 4.02 -10.89 -7.30
N CYS A 7 3.24 -10.34 -6.38
CA CYS A 7 3.55 -9.08 -5.73
C CYS A 7 3.29 -9.25 -4.23
N GLN A 8 4.12 -8.62 -3.43
CA GLN A 8 3.88 -8.40 -2.01
C GLN A 8 3.99 -6.92 -1.73
N ILE A 9 3.16 -6.41 -0.82
CA ILE A 9 3.28 -5.03 -0.36
C ILE A 9 3.45 -4.95 1.15
N LEU A 10 4.13 -3.90 1.58
CA LEU A 10 4.20 -3.43 2.95
C LEU A 10 3.76 -1.97 2.98
N ILE A 11 2.89 -1.65 3.92
CA ILE A 11 2.40 -0.30 4.15
C ILE A 11 3.06 0.23 5.42
N ALA A 12 3.57 1.45 5.36
CA ALA A 12 4.24 2.10 6.48
C ALA A 12 3.96 3.59 6.50
N GLU A 13 4.26 4.26 7.61
CA GLU A 13 4.19 5.74 7.69
C GLU A 13 5.18 6.37 6.71
N ASN A 14 6.39 5.83 6.66
CA ASN A 14 7.45 6.30 5.77
C ASN A 14 8.30 5.13 5.29
N ILE A 15 8.73 5.18 4.03
CA ILE A 15 9.73 4.24 3.49
C ILE A 15 10.81 5.04 2.77
N THR A 16 12.06 4.88 3.23
CA THR A 16 13.24 5.48 2.63
C THR A 16 14.07 4.43 1.90
N PHE A 17 14.78 4.85 0.85
CA PHE A 17 15.75 4.01 0.14
C PHE A 17 17.15 4.57 0.35
N ASP A 18 18.05 3.75 0.87
CA ASP A 18 19.48 4.07 0.92
C ASP A 18 20.14 3.61 -0.40
N PRO A 19 20.59 4.53 -1.27
CA PRO A 19 21.20 4.17 -2.54
C PRO A 19 22.61 3.59 -2.39
N LYS A 20 23.31 3.85 -1.27
CA LYS A 20 24.64 3.28 -1.01
C LYS A 20 24.51 1.81 -0.61
N GLU A 21 23.61 1.54 0.32
CA GLU A 21 23.36 0.18 0.83
C GLU A 21 22.41 -0.64 -0.06
N LYS A 22 21.72 0.01 -1.00
CA LYS A 22 20.66 -0.55 -1.85
C LYS A 22 19.56 -1.24 -1.03
N LYS A 23 19.11 -0.60 0.05
CA LYS A 23 18.12 -1.15 0.99
C LYS A 23 16.97 -0.17 1.22
N HIS A 24 15.78 -0.73 1.43
CA HIS A 24 14.63 0.01 1.92
C HIS A 24 14.56 -0.08 3.45
N THR A 25 14.27 1.04 4.09
CA THR A 25 13.94 1.09 5.52
C THR A 25 12.49 1.56 5.66
N ALA A 26 11.65 0.73 6.26
CA ALA A 26 10.26 1.06 6.54
C ALA A 26 10.11 1.49 8.00
N TYR A 27 9.60 2.70 8.22
CA TYR A 27 9.32 3.25 9.54
C TYR A 27 7.85 3.01 9.88
N ASN A 28 7.59 2.28 10.97
CA ASN A 28 6.26 1.90 11.45
C ASN A 28 5.40 1.22 10.38
N ILE A 29 5.46 -0.12 10.30
CA ILE A 29 4.56 -0.90 9.45
C ILE A 29 3.14 -0.77 9.99
N LEU A 30 2.20 -0.39 9.12
CA LEU A 30 0.84 -0.03 9.48
C LEU A 30 -0.14 -1.14 9.16
N ASN A 31 -0.72 -1.74 10.21
CA ASN A 31 -1.97 -2.50 10.09
C ASN A 31 -3.18 -1.66 10.53
N LYS A 32 -2.95 -0.52 11.20
CA LYS A 32 -3.97 0.38 11.71
C LYS A 32 -3.49 1.84 11.64
N ILE A 33 -4.41 2.76 11.36
CA ILE A 33 -4.22 4.21 11.46
C ILE A 33 -5.34 4.78 12.35
N ILE A 34 -4.98 5.71 13.22
CA ILE A 34 -5.94 6.48 14.01
C ILE A 34 -5.96 7.91 13.46
N VAL A 35 -7.13 8.36 13.02
CA VAL A 35 -7.36 9.74 12.56
C VAL A 35 -8.05 10.55 13.65
N PRO A 36 -7.81 11.86 13.75
CA PRO A 36 -8.39 12.67 14.82
C PRO A 36 -9.88 12.96 14.63
N ILE A 37 -10.35 13.03 13.37
CA ILE A 37 -11.73 13.35 13.01
C ILE A 37 -12.06 12.77 11.63
N LEU A 38 -13.34 12.67 11.29
CA LEU A 38 -13.80 12.39 9.94
C LEU A 38 -14.55 13.59 9.37
N PRO A 39 -14.38 13.91 8.07
CA PRO A 39 -13.47 13.25 7.14
C PRO A 39 -12.00 13.56 7.44
N ALA A 40 -11.10 12.65 7.05
CA ALA A 40 -9.64 12.82 7.15
C ALA A 40 -8.95 12.48 5.82
N SER A 41 -7.73 13.00 5.64
CA SER A 41 -6.83 12.51 4.58
C SER A 41 -5.79 11.60 5.19
N VAL A 42 -5.74 10.36 4.72
CA VAL A 42 -4.71 9.40 5.10
C VAL A 42 -3.63 9.37 4.02
N ILE A 43 -2.37 9.34 4.46
CA ILE A 43 -1.19 9.23 3.62
C ILE A 43 -0.43 8.00 4.08
N THR A 44 -0.04 7.16 3.13
CA THR A 44 0.71 5.93 3.40
C THR A 44 1.85 5.78 2.41
N SER A 45 2.97 5.25 2.87
CA SER A 45 4.06 4.81 2.00
C SER A 45 3.92 3.32 1.76
N VAL A 46 3.84 2.91 0.49
CA VAL A 46 3.68 1.50 0.10
C VAL A 46 4.93 1.02 -0.62
N LEU A 47 5.63 0.06 -0.02
CA LEU A 47 6.71 -0.70 -0.66
C LEU A 47 6.09 -1.89 -1.35
N PHE A 48 6.31 -2.01 -2.65
CA PHE A 48 5.94 -3.19 -3.41
C PHE A 48 7.18 -4.00 -3.79
N LYS A 49 7.02 -5.31 -3.87
CA LYS A 49 8.03 -6.25 -4.34
C LYS A 49 7.40 -7.19 -5.35
N PHE A 50 7.72 -7.00 -6.62
CA PHE A 50 7.32 -7.91 -7.68
C PHE A 50 8.39 -8.99 -7.90
N GLN A 51 7.92 -10.21 -8.16
CA GLN A 51 8.73 -11.34 -8.60
C GLN A 51 8.09 -11.94 -9.85
N PHE A 52 8.93 -12.33 -10.80
CA PHE A 52 8.51 -12.88 -12.11
C PHE A 52 9.62 -13.77 -12.70
N SER A 53 9.29 -14.51 -13.76
CA SER A 53 10.23 -15.31 -14.54
C SER A 53 10.97 -14.45 -15.58
N GLU A 54 12.16 -14.86 -16.01
CA GLU A 54 12.87 -14.23 -17.14
C GLU A 54 12.12 -14.39 -18.47
N GLU A 55 11.29 -15.44 -18.57
CA GLU A 55 10.48 -15.74 -19.76
C GLU A 55 9.20 -14.89 -19.85
N ASP A 56 8.86 -14.13 -18.81
CA ASP A 56 7.64 -13.34 -18.77
C ASP A 56 7.75 -12.11 -19.69
N LYS A 57 6.72 -11.90 -20.52
CA LYS A 57 6.62 -10.72 -21.39
C LYS A 57 6.21 -9.47 -20.60
N LEU A 58 7.16 -8.83 -19.92
CA LEU A 58 6.90 -7.74 -18.98
C LEU A 58 6.33 -6.46 -19.62
N GLU A 59 6.58 -6.20 -20.91
CA GLU A 59 6.23 -4.94 -21.58
C GLU A 59 4.72 -4.73 -21.76
N GLU A 60 3.94 -5.81 -21.82
CA GLU A 60 2.49 -5.78 -22.04
C GLU A 60 1.68 -5.78 -20.73
N ILE A 61 2.36 -5.67 -19.58
CA ILE A 61 1.77 -5.94 -18.29
C ILE A 61 1.30 -4.66 -17.62
N ASN A 62 0.00 -4.61 -17.34
CA ASN A 62 -0.63 -3.50 -16.64
C ASN A 62 -0.82 -3.85 -15.16
N ASN A 63 -0.06 -3.18 -14.29
CA ASN A 63 -0.17 -3.33 -12.85
C ASN A 63 -0.82 -2.09 -12.25
N LYS A 64 -1.88 -2.28 -11.47
CA LYS A 64 -2.57 -1.20 -10.76
C LYS A 64 -2.71 -1.54 -9.28
N ILE A 65 -2.79 -0.49 -8.47
CA ILE A 65 -3.13 -0.57 -7.05
C ILE A 65 -4.43 0.19 -6.83
N LEU A 66 -5.38 -0.46 -6.15
CA LEU A 66 -6.63 0.15 -5.73
C LEU A 66 -6.72 0.10 -4.21
N VAL A 67 -7.38 1.10 -3.62
CA VAL A 67 -7.78 1.05 -2.20
C VAL A 67 -9.29 1.07 -2.15
N TYR A 68 -9.86 0.11 -1.43
CA TYR A 68 -11.28 -0.04 -1.18
C TYR A 68 -11.62 0.40 0.24
N ASN A 69 -12.72 1.10 0.45
CA ASN A 69 -13.28 1.36 1.79
C ASN A 69 -14.08 0.14 2.30
N SER A 70 -14.74 0.29 3.45
CA SER A 70 -15.53 -0.79 4.06
C SER A 70 -16.80 -1.14 3.29
N ASN A 71 -17.26 -0.27 2.38
CA ASN A 71 -18.39 -0.50 1.49
C ASN A 71 -17.96 -1.06 0.11
N GLU A 72 -16.71 -1.49 -0.03
CA GLU A 72 -16.12 -1.99 -1.30
C GLU A 72 -16.07 -0.92 -2.42
N GLU A 73 -16.12 0.35 -2.07
CA GLU A 73 -15.98 1.46 -3.01
C GLU A 73 -14.50 1.83 -3.17
N ILE A 74 -14.11 2.18 -4.40
CA ILE A 74 -12.72 2.59 -4.70
C ILE A 74 -12.50 4.02 -4.21
N VAL A 75 -11.65 4.19 -3.19
CA VAL A 75 -11.24 5.50 -2.66
C VAL A 75 -9.89 5.97 -3.22
N TYR A 76 -9.14 5.07 -3.86
CA TYR A 76 -7.92 5.38 -4.58
C TYR A 76 -7.70 4.44 -5.76
N SER A 77 -7.17 4.98 -6.86
CA SER A 77 -6.71 4.21 -8.02
C SER A 77 -5.39 4.76 -8.52
N GLY A 78 -4.38 3.90 -8.61
CA GLY A 78 -3.04 4.27 -9.07
C GLY A 78 -2.46 3.22 -10.00
N GLN A 79 -1.66 3.68 -10.97
CA GLN A 79 -0.85 2.79 -11.80
C GLN A 79 0.50 2.52 -11.14
N LEU A 80 0.90 1.25 -11.12
CA LEU A 80 2.22 0.86 -10.66
C LEU A 80 3.22 0.92 -11.83
N PRO A 81 4.53 1.04 -11.54
CA PRO A 81 5.54 1.10 -12.59
C PRO A 81 5.50 -0.13 -13.51
N LYS A 82 5.92 0.08 -14.77
CA LYS A 82 6.16 -1.03 -15.70
C LYS A 82 7.21 -1.97 -15.11
N LEU A 83 6.96 -3.28 -15.23
CA LEU A 83 7.88 -4.29 -14.73
C LEU A 83 9.11 -4.35 -15.63
N LYS A 84 10.29 -4.33 -15.00
CA LYS A 84 11.58 -4.63 -15.61
C LYS A 84 12.44 -5.31 -14.56
N ASN A 85 13.25 -6.30 -14.94
CA ASN A 85 14.18 -6.88 -13.99
C ASN A 85 15.25 -5.83 -13.61
N LEU A 86 15.33 -5.49 -12.33
CA LEU A 86 16.36 -4.58 -11.79
C LEU A 86 17.37 -5.32 -10.90
N ARG A 87 17.24 -6.63 -10.76
CA ARG A 87 18.12 -7.46 -9.96
C ARG A 87 19.27 -8.02 -10.78
N ASP A 88 20.35 -8.38 -10.08
CA ASP A 88 21.50 -9.09 -10.66
C ASP A 88 21.04 -10.44 -11.23
N SER A 89 21.71 -10.93 -12.27
CA SER A 89 21.36 -12.19 -12.96
C SER A 89 21.45 -13.43 -12.07
N ARG A 90 22.13 -13.35 -10.92
CA ARG A 90 22.19 -14.44 -9.92
C ARG A 90 21.03 -14.42 -8.94
N MET A 91 20.17 -13.41 -8.98
CA MET A 91 19.02 -13.25 -8.10
C MET A 91 17.72 -13.61 -8.82
N THR A 92 16.71 -14.04 -8.07
CA THR A 92 15.36 -14.20 -8.62
C THR A 92 14.88 -12.89 -9.25
N PRO A 93 14.46 -12.88 -10.52
CA PRO A 93 14.06 -11.66 -11.21
C PRO A 93 12.95 -10.92 -10.47
N GLY A 94 13.02 -9.59 -10.51
CA GLY A 94 12.05 -8.77 -9.82
C GLY A 94 12.38 -7.29 -9.81
N ILE A 95 11.47 -6.52 -9.22
CA ILE A 95 11.63 -5.10 -8.97
C ILE A 95 10.95 -4.76 -7.64
N ASP A 96 11.59 -3.87 -6.90
CA ASP A 96 10.99 -3.20 -5.76
C ASP A 96 10.93 -1.69 -5.98
N GLY A 97 9.99 -1.07 -5.29
CA GLY A 97 9.79 0.37 -5.37
C GLY A 97 8.79 0.84 -4.34
N VAL A 98 8.70 2.16 -4.21
CA VAL A 98 7.89 2.83 -3.21
C VAL A 98 6.98 3.82 -3.91
N ILE A 99 5.72 3.88 -3.48
CA ILE A 99 4.77 4.93 -3.85
C ILE A 99 4.13 5.50 -2.59
N GLU A 100 3.82 6.79 -2.63
CA GLU A 100 2.93 7.42 -1.65
C GLU A 100 1.49 7.31 -2.15
N ILE A 101 0.59 6.85 -1.28
CA ILE A 101 -0.84 6.78 -1.55
C ILE A 101 -1.57 7.69 -0.57
N ARG A 102 -2.40 8.58 -1.12
CA ARG A 102 -3.22 9.53 -0.39
C ARG A 102 -4.68 9.38 -0.80
N PHE A 103 -5.57 9.24 0.17
CA PHE A 103 -7.01 9.11 -0.07
C PHE A 103 -7.83 9.71 1.07
N PRO A 104 -9.08 10.13 0.79
CA PRO A 104 -10.01 10.55 1.83
C PRO A 104 -10.54 9.34 2.59
N VAL A 105 -10.77 9.54 3.88
CA VAL A 105 -11.42 8.60 4.79
C VAL A 105 -12.66 9.28 5.32
N MET A 106 -13.81 8.65 5.08
CA MET A 106 -15.12 9.18 5.48
C MET A 106 -15.73 8.42 6.66
N GLU A 107 -15.25 7.21 6.89
CA GLU A 107 -15.74 6.27 7.91
C GLU A 107 -14.57 5.46 8.49
N SER A 108 -14.69 5.07 9.76
CA SER A 108 -13.83 4.06 10.36
C SER A 108 -14.15 2.69 9.77
N GLY A 109 -13.15 1.82 9.66
CA GLY A 109 -13.35 0.45 9.23
C GLY A 109 -12.14 -0.17 8.55
N LYS A 110 -12.36 -1.30 7.89
CA LYS A 110 -11.34 -1.98 7.08
C LYS A 110 -11.23 -1.30 5.73
N TYR A 111 -10.05 -0.83 5.39
CA TYR A 111 -9.67 -0.44 4.04
C TYR A 111 -8.79 -1.53 3.45
N GLU A 112 -8.97 -1.87 2.18
CA GLU A 112 -8.23 -2.96 1.53
C GLU A 112 -7.42 -2.43 0.35
N TYR A 113 -6.10 -2.58 0.43
CA TYR A 113 -5.19 -2.32 -0.68
C TYR A 113 -5.14 -3.56 -1.54
N VAL A 114 -5.38 -3.41 -2.84
CA VAL A 114 -5.45 -4.52 -3.78
C VAL A 114 -4.53 -4.26 -4.95
N ILE A 115 -3.63 -5.21 -5.20
CA ILE A 115 -2.77 -5.21 -6.38
C ILE A 115 -3.43 -6.05 -7.46
N TYR A 116 -3.58 -5.44 -8.64
CA TYR A 116 -4.03 -6.13 -9.83
C TYR A 116 -2.91 -6.19 -10.86
N ASN A 117 -2.83 -7.32 -11.54
CA ASN A 117 -2.02 -7.55 -12.72
C ASN A 117 -2.95 -7.98 -13.85
N ASN A 118 -2.97 -7.25 -14.96
CA ASN A 118 -3.86 -7.52 -16.11
C ASN A 118 -5.33 -7.77 -15.68
N ASN A 119 -5.84 -6.91 -14.78
CA ASN A 119 -7.17 -6.99 -14.17
C ASN A 119 -7.44 -8.21 -13.28
N GLN A 120 -6.44 -9.04 -12.98
CA GLN A 120 -6.55 -10.10 -11.98
C GLN A 120 -5.96 -9.63 -10.65
N LYS A 121 -6.71 -9.82 -9.56
CA LYS A 121 -6.21 -9.56 -8.20
C LYS A 121 -5.11 -10.57 -7.87
N ILE A 122 -3.93 -10.08 -7.50
CA ILE A 122 -2.76 -10.92 -7.18
C ILE A 122 -2.30 -10.78 -5.73
N PHE A 123 -2.64 -9.69 -5.05
CA PHE A 123 -2.29 -9.47 -3.65
C PHE A 123 -3.27 -8.52 -2.96
N THR A 124 -3.44 -8.69 -1.65
CA THR A 124 -4.26 -7.82 -0.81
C THR A 124 -3.59 -7.54 0.52
N TYR A 125 -3.77 -6.32 1.03
CA TYR A 125 -3.30 -5.91 2.35
C TYR A 125 -4.40 -5.12 3.08
N PRO A 126 -4.88 -5.59 4.25
CA PRO A 126 -5.87 -4.85 5.03
C PRO A 126 -5.21 -3.75 5.87
N LEU A 127 -5.86 -2.59 5.93
CA LEU A 127 -5.49 -1.47 6.79
C LEU A 127 -6.73 -1.00 7.55
N PHE A 128 -6.71 -1.06 8.88
CA PHE A 128 -7.82 -0.60 9.70
C PHE A 128 -7.69 0.90 9.97
N ILE A 129 -8.77 1.66 9.82
CA ILE A 129 -8.79 3.09 10.14
C ILE A 129 -9.82 3.33 11.21
N ASP A 130 -9.41 3.98 12.30
CA ASP A 130 -10.27 4.36 13.43
C ASP A 130 -10.18 5.86 13.71
N VAL A 131 -11.17 6.40 14.41
CA VAL A 131 -11.16 7.78 14.93
C VAL A 131 -10.77 7.77 16.39
N ILE A 132 -10.04 8.80 16.85
CA ILE A 132 -9.81 9.02 18.27
C ILE A 132 -11.17 9.07 18.99
N GLN A 133 -11.41 8.12 19.91
CA GLN A 133 -12.53 8.21 20.83
C GLN A 133 -12.14 9.20 21.93
N ILE A 134 -12.75 10.38 21.94
CA ILE A 134 -12.68 11.26 23.10
C ILE A 134 -13.65 10.68 24.13
N GLU A 135 -13.13 10.12 25.21
CA GLU A 135 -13.97 9.68 26.34
C GLU A 135 -14.56 10.93 27.03
N GLU A 136 -15.83 10.86 27.45
CA GLU A 136 -16.52 12.00 28.11
C GLU A 136 -15.78 12.55 29.35
N LYS A 137 -14.93 11.74 30.00
CA LYS A 137 -14.10 12.16 31.13
C LYS A 137 -13.11 13.28 30.79
N ASP A 138 -12.62 13.34 29.56
CA ASP A 138 -11.66 14.38 29.16
C ASP A 138 -12.36 15.73 28.89
N MET A 139 -13.68 15.74 28.64
CA MET A 139 -14.45 16.98 28.50
C MET A 139 -14.81 17.65 29.84
N GLU A 140 -14.79 16.92 30.96
CA GLU A 140 -15.02 17.51 32.29
C GLU A 140 -13.84 18.36 32.78
N LEU A 141 -12.63 18.10 32.29
CA LEU A 141 -11.43 18.87 32.65
C LEU A 141 -11.38 20.26 32.01
N TYR A 142 -12.12 20.49 30.91
CA TYR A 142 -12.21 21.79 30.23
C TYR A 142 -13.39 22.65 30.70
N LYS A 143 -14.16 22.19 31.69
CA LYS A 143 -15.29 22.94 32.27
C LYS A 143 -14.95 23.64 33.60
N LYS A 144 -13.67 23.80 33.94
CA LYS A 144 -13.22 24.54 35.13
C LYS A 144 -12.58 25.88 34.79
#